data_AF-B7JH13-F1
#
_entry.id   AF-B7JH13-F1
#
_cell.length_a   1.000
_cell.length_b   1.000
_cell.length_c   1.000
_cell.angle_alpha   90.00
_cell.angle_beta   90.00
_cell.angle_gamma   90.00
#
_symmetry.space_group_name_H-M   'P 1'
#
loop_
_entity.id
_entity.type
_entity.pdbx_description
1 polymer ?
#
loop_
_entity_poly.entity_id
_entity_poly.type
_entity_poly.pdbx_seq_one_letter_code
_entity_poly.pdbx_strand_id
1 'polypeptide(L)'
;MARKILDENGLYNVAVEETPGHLSDHYDPTAKTVRLSTDNYYGHSVAGTAVAAHEVGHAIQDAKDYNFMRIRHSLVPVANFGSNISWIFIMIGAFASMANLLLLGIILMAAGVVFQLVTLPVEFDASKRAMQQIEALGIVSTDEYGQARKVLNAAALTYVAAAAVAVFELLRLVLMYTGMQRSDD
;
A
#
# COMPACT_ATOMS: atom_id res chain seq x y z
N MET A 1 -12.65 -9.11 17.27
CA MET A 1 -13.04 -7.82 16.66
C MET A 1 -13.14 -7.93 15.13
N ALA A 2 -12.08 -8.29 14.40
CA ALA A 2 -12.10 -8.39 12.93
C ALA A 2 -13.24 -9.26 12.37
N ARG A 3 -13.42 -10.46 12.94
CA ARG A 3 -14.54 -11.37 12.63
C ARG A 3 -15.92 -10.69 12.73
N LYS A 4 -16.16 -9.92 13.80
CA LYS A 4 -17.41 -9.17 14.00
C LYS A 4 -17.64 -8.17 12.86
N ILE A 5 -16.62 -7.38 12.48
CA ILE A 5 -16.76 -6.43 11.36
C ILE A 5 -17.07 -7.16 10.06
N LEU A 6 -16.35 -8.25 9.77
CA LEU A 6 -16.58 -9.04 8.56
C LEU A 6 -18.03 -9.57 8.50
N ASP A 7 -18.53 -10.11 9.61
CA ASP A 7 -19.89 -10.65 9.71
C ASP A 7 -20.97 -9.58 9.50
N GLU A 8 -20.78 -8.39 10.07
CA GLU A 8 -21.67 -7.23 9.89
C GLU A 8 -21.68 -6.70 8.44
N ASN A 9 -20.64 -7.01 7.67
CA ASN A 9 -20.54 -6.69 6.24
C ASN A 9 -20.89 -7.89 5.34
N GLY A 10 -21.41 -8.99 5.89
CA GLY A 10 -21.81 -10.19 5.15
C GLY A 10 -20.65 -11.03 4.61
N LEU A 11 -19.43 -10.81 5.10
CA LEU A 11 -18.19 -11.45 4.63
C LEU A 11 -17.87 -12.72 5.42
N TYR A 12 -18.84 -13.63 5.51
CA TYR A 12 -18.70 -14.90 6.26
C TYR A 12 -17.65 -15.84 5.65
N ASN A 13 -17.37 -15.69 4.37
CA ASN A 13 -16.40 -16.50 3.61
C ASN A 13 -14.95 -16.03 3.78
N VAL A 14 -14.70 -14.88 4.41
CA VAL A 14 -13.35 -14.37 4.64
C VAL A 14 -12.82 -14.92 5.95
N ALA A 15 -11.73 -15.67 5.98
CA ALA A 15 -11.15 -16.19 7.22
C ALA A 15 -10.39 -15.11 8.02
N VAL A 16 -10.19 -15.33 9.32
CA VAL A 16 -9.28 -14.52 10.15
C VAL A 16 -8.26 -15.47 10.76
N GLU A 17 -6.99 -15.25 10.47
CA GLU A 17 -5.90 -16.13 10.87
C GLU A 17 -4.78 -15.34 11.56
N GLU A 18 -4.05 -16.01 12.43
CA GLU A 18 -2.80 -15.51 12.96
C GLU A 18 -1.68 -15.73 11.94
N THR A 19 -0.82 -14.73 11.74
CA THR A 19 0.42 -14.87 10.96
C THR A 19 1.65 -14.59 11.85
N PRO A 20 2.73 -15.36 11.72
CA PRO A 20 3.98 -15.06 12.42
C PRO A 20 4.55 -13.69 12.03
N GLY A 21 5.34 -13.11 12.94
CA GLY A 21 6.08 -11.87 12.71
C GLY A 21 5.44 -10.64 13.36
N HIS A 22 6.13 -9.51 13.23
CA HIS A 22 5.68 -8.18 13.67
C HIS A 22 5.27 -7.36 12.46
N LEU A 23 4.17 -6.60 12.56
CA LEU A 23 3.66 -5.75 11.47
C LEU A 23 3.43 -6.54 10.16
N SER A 24 3.06 -7.81 10.29
CA SER A 24 2.76 -8.73 9.19
C SER A 24 1.27 -8.78 8.86
N ASP A 25 0.46 -7.91 9.48
CA ASP A 25 -0.98 -7.80 9.26
C ASP A 25 -1.27 -7.44 7.79
N HIS A 26 -2.11 -8.24 7.14
CA HIS A 26 -2.55 -7.98 5.77
C HIS A 26 -3.84 -8.76 5.43
N TYR A 27 -4.63 -8.21 4.52
CA TYR A 27 -5.65 -8.96 3.80
C TYR A 27 -5.10 -9.62 2.52
N ASP A 28 -5.41 -10.89 2.33
CA ASP A 28 -5.09 -11.66 1.13
C ASP A 28 -6.36 -11.89 0.28
N PRO A 29 -6.49 -11.21 -0.89
CA PRO A 29 -7.67 -11.33 -1.74
C PRO A 29 -7.75 -12.67 -2.50
N THR A 30 -6.65 -13.43 -2.58
CA THR A 30 -6.61 -14.74 -3.25
C THR A 30 -7.10 -15.82 -2.30
N ALA A 31 -6.58 -15.84 -1.08
CA ALA A 31 -7.00 -16.78 -0.05
C ALA A 31 -8.33 -16.36 0.62
N LYS A 32 -8.76 -15.10 0.46
CA LYS A 32 -9.86 -14.48 1.18
C LYS A 32 -9.65 -14.59 2.69
N THR A 33 -8.50 -14.12 3.16
CA THR A 33 -8.11 -14.22 4.58
C THR A 33 -7.56 -12.88 5.08
N VAL A 34 -8.06 -12.42 6.23
CA VAL A 34 -7.42 -11.37 7.03
C VAL A 34 -6.40 -12.04 7.94
N ARG A 35 -5.12 -11.76 7.73
CA ARG A 35 -4.04 -12.27 8.57
C ARG A 35 -3.60 -11.17 9.52
N LEU A 36 -3.55 -11.48 10.82
CA LEU A 36 -3.12 -10.54 11.85
C LEU A 36 -1.86 -11.07 12.54
N SER A 37 -0.92 -10.18 12.85
CA SER A 37 0.24 -10.53 13.65
C SER A 37 -0.20 -10.99 15.04
N THR A 38 0.59 -11.86 15.69
CA THR A 38 0.27 -12.42 17.02
C THR A 38 -0.22 -11.35 18.01
N ASP A 39 0.46 -10.20 18.05
CA ASP A 39 0.12 -9.10 18.96
C ASP A 39 -1.23 -8.44 18.66
N ASN A 40 -1.62 -8.35 17.38
CA ASN A 40 -2.91 -7.78 16.99
C ASN A 40 -4.02 -8.82 16.99
N TYR A 41 -3.68 -10.10 16.80
CA TYR A 41 -4.62 -11.21 16.84
C TYR A 41 -5.13 -11.46 18.27
N TYR A 42 -4.23 -11.49 19.27
CA TYR A 42 -4.58 -11.69 20.68
C TYR A 42 -4.68 -10.41 21.49
N GLY A 43 -4.08 -9.30 21.04
CA GLY A 43 -4.05 -8.06 21.81
C GLY A 43 -5.35 -7.27 21.79
N HIS A 44 -5.42 -6.32 22.74
CA HIS A 44 -6.57 -5.42 22.92
C HIS A 44 -6.18 -3.94 22.85
N SER A 45 -5.10 -3.63 22.13
CA SER A 45 -4.64 -2.24 21.99
C SER A 45 -5.49 -1.47 20.98
N VAL A 46 -5.59 -0.15 21.17
CA VAL A 46 -6.27 0.74 20.20
C VAL A 46 -5.60 0.69 18.84
N ALA A 47 -4.26 0.61 18.81
CA ALA A 47 -3.50 0.49 17.57
C ALA A 47 -3.78 -0.83 16.83
N GLY A 48 -3.75 -1.97 17.54
CA GLY A 48 -4.05 -3.27 16.95
C GLY A 48 -5.49 -3.38 16.47
N THR A 49 -6.43 -2.77 17.22
CA THR A 49 -7.83 -2.64 16.79
C THR A 49 -7.94 -1.84 15.50
N ALA A 50 -7.22 -0.72 15.39
CA ALA A 50 -7.20 0.11 14.19
C ALA A 50 -6.61 -0.65 12.98
N VAL A 51 -5.49 -1.34 13.16
CA VAL A 51 -4.85 -2.15 12.10
C VAL A 51 -5.77 -3.28 11.65
N ALA A 52 -6.34 -4.04 12.59
CA ALA A 52 -7.29 -5.11 12.25
C ALA A 52 -8.53 -4.57 11.51
N ALA A 53 -9.04 -3.40 11.89
CA ALA A 53 -10.11 -2.73 11.16
C ALA A 53 -9.70 -2.33 9.74
N HIS A 54 -8.46 -1.86 9.55
CA HIS A 54 -7.89 -1.50 8.25
C HIS A 54 -7.80 -2.70 7.32
N GLU A 55 -7.32 -3.84 7.81
CA GLU A 55 -7.28 -5.07 7.01
C GLU A 55 -8.67 -5.58 6.63
N VAL A 56 -9.65 -5.45 7.53
CA VAL A 56 -11.05 -5.70 7.17
C VAL A 56 -11.56 -4.67 6.15
N GLY A 57 -11.08 -3.43 6.19
CA GLY A 57 -11.33 -2.40 5.18
C GLY A 57 -10.93 -2.87 3.77
N HIS A 58 -9.78 -3.53 3.63
CA HIS A 58 -9.37 -4.16 2.37
C HIS A 58 -10.27 -5.33 1.95
N ALA A 59 -10.73 -6.15 2.90
CA ALA A 59 -11.70 -7.21 2.60
C ALA A 59 -13.03 -6.63 2.08
N ILE A 60 -13.49 -5.50 2.64
CA ILE A 60 -14.69 -4.79 2.17
C ILE A 60 -14.47 -4.17 0.78
N GLN A 61 -13.29 -3.63 0.50
CA GLN A 61 -12.95 -3.12 -0.84
C GLN A 61 -13.01 -4.21 -1.90
N ASP A 62 -12.42 -5.37 -1.59
CA ASP A 62 -12.42 -6.54 -2.47
C ASP A 62 -13.84 -7.05 -2.73
N ALA A 63 -14.66 -7.18 -1.69
CA ALA A 63 -16.05 -7.59 -1.82
C ALA A 63 -16.94 -6.59 -2.59
N LYS A 64 -16.53 -5.31 -2.67
CA LYS A 64 -17.23 -4.25 -3.41
C LYS A 64 -16.62 -3.97 -4.79
N ASP A 65 -15.70 -4.81 -5.25
CA ASP A 65 -15.00 -4.63 -6.53
C ASP A 65 -14.38 -3.23 -6.69
N TYR A 66 -13.78 -2.70 -5.62
CA TYR A 66 -13.24 -1.34 -5.64
C TYR A 66 -12.18 -1.17 -6.74
N ASN A 67 -12.46 -0.32 -7.72
CA ASN A 67 -11.67 -0.20 -8.95
C ASN A 67 -10.17 -0.02 -8.72
N PHE A 68 -9.76 0.85 -7.78
CA PHE A 68 -8.34 1.09 -7.50
C PHE A 68 -7.64 -0.15 -6.94
N MET A 69 -8.34 -1.01 -6.19
CA MET A 69 -7.79 -2.27 -5.70
C MET A 69 -7.53 -3.25 -6.86
N ARG A 70 -8.44 -3.31 -7.85
CA ARG A 70 -8.26 -4.13 -9.06
C ARG A 70 -7.09 -3.63 -9.91
N ILE A 71 -6.98 -2.31 -10.08
CA ILE A 71 -5.87 -1.69 -10.81
C ILE A 71 -4.55 -2.00 -10.09
N ARG A 72 -4.47 -1.76 -8.77
CA ARG A 72 -3.31 -2.11 -7.94
C ARG A 72 -2.87 -3.56 -8.18
N HIS A 73 -3.80 -4.51 -8.08
CA HIS A 73 -3.52 -5.94 -8.26
C HIS A 73 -2.94 -6.24 -9.66
N SER A 74 -3.49 -5.64 -10.71
CA SER A 74 -2.98 -5.82 -12.08
C SER A 74 -1.57 -5.26 -12.30
N LEU A 75 -1.18 -4.25 -11.52
CA LEU A 75 0.12 -3.59 -11.62
C LEU A 75 1.22 -4.29 -10.79
N VAL A 76 0.88 -5.16 -9.82
CA VAL A 76 1.86 -5.83 -8.94
C VAL A 76 2.98 -6.53 -9.72
N PRO A 77 2.72 -7.34 -10.77
CA PRO A 77 3.80 -8.02 -11.50
C PRO A 77 4.73 -7.04 -12.20
N VAL A 78 4.17 -5.97 -12.78
CA VAL A 78 4.93 -4.94 -13.50
C VAL A 78 5.77 -4.12 -12.53
N ALA A 79 5.20 -3.73 -11.40
CA ALA A 79 5.89 -2.98 -10.35
C ALA A 79 7.03 -3.80 -9.73
N ASN A 80 6.79 -5.08 -9.43
CA ASN A 80 7.82 -5.96 -8.87
C ASN A 80 8.96 -6.20 -9.87
N PHE A 81 8.65 -6.49 -11.13
CA PHE A 81 9.68 -6.72 -12.13
C PHE A 81 10.44 -5.44 -12.45
N GLY A 82 9.71 -4.36 -12.75
CA GLY A 82 10.28 -3.08 -13.18
C GLY A 82 11.12 -2.42 -12.11
N SER A 83 10.63 -2.33 -10.87
CA SER A 83 11.37 -1.66 -9.79
C SER A 83 12.61 -2.42 -9.35
N ASN A 84 12.60 -3.76 -9.39
CA ASN A 84 13.77 -4.56 -8.97
C ASN A 84 14.94 -4.50 -9.96
N ILE A 85 14.69 -4.22 -11.23
CA ILE A 85 15.74 -4.15 -12.27
C ILE A 85 16.03 -2.72 -12.74
N SER A 86 15.14 -1.76 -12.46
CA SER A 86 15.28 -0.37 -12.92
C SER A 86 16.61 0.23 -12.51
N TRP A 87 17.04 0.01 -11.27
CA TRP A 87 18.30 0.53 -10.73
C TRP A 87 19.52 0.03 -11.52
N ILE A 88 19.50 -1.20 -12.05
CA ILE A 88 20.60 -1.75 -12.86
C ILE A 88 20.72 -0.94 -14.15
N PHE A 89 19.61 -0.72 -14.85
CA PHE A 89 19.57 0.05 -16.09
C PHE A 89 19.93 1.52 -15.85
N ILE A 90 19.44 2.11 -14.76
CA ILE A 90 19.79 3.49 -14.35
C ILE A 90 21.29 3.60 -14.11
N MET A 91 21.90 2.68 -13.36
CA MET A 91 23.32 2.72 -13.01
C MET A 91 24.21 2.53 -14.23
N ILE A 92 23.92 1.55 -15.08
CA ILE A 92 24.68 1.33 -16.32
C ILE A 92 24.49 2.54 -17.25
N GLY A 93 23.25 3.00 -17.43
CA GLY A 93 22.94 4.16 -18.26
C GLY A 93 23.65 5.43 -17.81
N ALA A 94 23.71 5.68 -16.50
CA ALA A 94 24.36 6.86 -15.94
C ALA A 94 25.89 6.78 -16.00
N PHE A 95 26.50 5.65 -15.62
CA PHE A 95 27.97 5.54 -15.55
C PHE A 95 28.64 5.25 -16.89
N ALA A 96 27.98 4.50 -17.78
CA ALA A 96 28.48 4.26 -19.13
C ALA A 96 28.03 5.34 -20.13
N SER A 97 27.35 6.40 -19.66
CA SER A 97 26.77 7.46 -20.49
C SER A 97 25.90 6.91 -21.62
N MET A 98 25.13 5.85 -21.35
CA MET A 98 24.25 5.20 -22.33
C MET A 98 22.82 5.68 -22.14
N ALA A 99 22.44 6.73 -22.87
CA ALA A 99 21.12 7.38 -22.77
C ALA A 99 19.94 6.39 -22.91
N ASN A 100 20.04 5.42 -23.82
CA ASN A 100 18.98 4.41 -24.05
C ASN A 100 18.76 3.49 -22.83
N LEU A 101 19.83 3.10 -22.13
CA LEU A 101 19.70 2.28 -20.92
C LEU A 101 19.17 3.10 -19.74
N LEU A 102 19.60 4.36 -19.63
CA LEU A 102 19.07 5.28 -18.65
C LEU A 102 17.55 5.48 -18.85
N LEU A 103 17.12 5.70 -20.10
CA LEU A 103 15.70 5.84 -20.44
C LEU A 103 14.90 4.58 -20.09
N LEU A 104 15.42 3.39 -20.41
CA LEU A 104 14.78 2.12 -20.04
C LEU A 104 14.60 2.02 -18.52
N GLY A 105 15.64 2.36 -17.75
CA GLY A 105 15.57 2.41 -16.29
C GLY A 105 14.52 3.40 -15.77
N ILE A 106 14.44 4.59 -16.37
CA ILE A 106 13.42 5.61 -16.05
C ILE A 106 12.00 5.08 -16.31
N ILE A 107 11.76 4.43 -17.45
CA ILE A 107 10.45 3.87 -17.79
C ILE A 107 10.04 2.80 -16.77
N LEU A 108 10.96 1.90 -16.40
CA LEU A 108 10.70 0.85 -15.42
C LEU A 108 10.42 1.43 -14.03
N MET A 109 11.16 2.46 -13.62
CA MET A 109 10.91 3.16 -12.36
C MET A 109 9.60 3.95 -12.38
N ALA A 110 9.23 4.55 -13.51
CA ALA A 110 7.95 5.23 -13.68
C ALA A 110 6.77 4.28 -13.46
N ALA A 111 6.87 3.02 -13.89
CA ALA A 111 5.86 2.00 -13.57
C ALA A 111 5.72 1.77 -12.06
N GLY A 112 6.84 1.75 -11.32
CA GLY A 112 6.85 1.69 -9.85
C GLY A 112 6.19 2.92 -9.20
N VAL A 113 6.46 4.12 -9.72
CA VAL A 113 5.81 5.37 -9.25
C VAL A 113 4.30 5.33 -9.48
N VAL A 114 3.86 4.89 -10.67
CA VAL A 114 2.43 4.72 -10.98
C VAL A 114 1.77 3.74 -10.00
N PHE A 115 2.44 2.62 -9.71
CA PHE A 115 1.93 1.65 -8.72
C PHE A 115 1.75 2.27 -7.34
N GLN A 116 2.73 3.06 -6.87
CA GLN A 116 2.63 3.74 -5.58
C GLN A 116 1.48 4.75 -5.56
N LEU A 117 1.31 5.53 -6.62
CA LEU A 117 0.20 6.50 -6.74
C LEU A 117 -1.18 5.83 -6.78
N VAL A 118 -1.30 4.69 -7.46
CA VAL A 118 -2.55 3.89 -7.48
C VAL A 118 -2.83 3.24 -6.12
N THR A 119 -1.79 2.91 -5.36
CA THR A 119 -1.94 2.30 -4.04
C THR A 119 -2.47 3.29 -3.01
N LEU A 120 -2.13 4.58 -3.11
CA LEU A 120 -2.59 5.61 -2.15
C LEU A 120 -4.12 5.67 -1.96
N PRO A 121 -4.95 5.78 -3.02
CA PRO A 121 -6.42 5.73 -2.87
C PRO A 121 -6.95 4.46 -2.22
N VAL A 122 -6.25 3.33 -2.37
CA VAL A 122 -6.64 2.05 -1.75
C VAL A 122 -6.44 2.13 -0.24
N GLU A 123 -5.27 2.57 0.21
CA GLU A 123 -4.96 2.69 1.64
C GLU A 123 -5.85 3.72 2.36
N PHE A 124 -6.07 4.90 1.75
CA PHE A 124 -6.95 5.92 2.34
C PHE A 124 -8.41 5.46 2.45
N ASP A 125 -8.92 4.76 1.44
CA ASP A 125 -10.29 4.24 1.47
C ASP A 125 -10.45 3.08 2.47
N ALA A 126 -9.44 2.21 2.60
CA ALA A 126 -9.43 1.16 3.62
C ALA A 126 -9.45 1.75 5.04
N SER A 127 -8.59 2.74 5.33
CA SER A 127 -8.58 3.45 6.61
C SER A 127 -9.90 4.19 6.88
N LYS A 128 -10.52 4.78 5.85
CA LYS A 128 -11.84 5.43 5.99
C LYS A 128 -12.92 4.41 6.38
N ARG A 129 -12.96 3.26 5.71
CA ARG A 129 -13.90 2.17 6.04
C ARG A 129 -13.66 1.63 7.43
N ALA A 130 -12.40 1.43 7.82
CA ALA A 130 -12.01 0.98 9.14
C ALA A 130 -12.60 1.89 10.24
N MET A 131 -12.42 3.20 10.12
CA MET A 131 -12.96 4.16 11.09
C MET A 131 -14.49 4.14 11.13
N GLN A 132 -15.16 4.02 9.98
CA GLN A 132 -16.62 3.90 9.92
C GLN A 132 -17.13 2.64 10.64
N GLN A 133 -16.45 1.50 10.47
CA GLN A 133 -16.82 0.25 11.13
C GLN A 133 -16.57 0.30 12.64
N ILE A 134 -15.45 0.89 13.06
CA ILE A 134 -15.12 1.10 14.48
C ILE A 134 -16.21 1.93 15.17
N GLU A 135 -16.65 3.01 14.53
CA GLU A 135 -17.71 3.90 15.04
C GLU A 135 -19.07 3.22 15.07
N ALA A 136 -19.49 2.64 13.94
CA ALA A 136 -20.83 2.06 13.79
C ALA A 136 -21.06 0.87 14.74
N LEU A 137 -20.03 0.09 15.02
CA LEU A 137 -20.12 -1.11 15.86
C LEU A 137 -19.74 -0.86 17.33
N GLY A 138 -19.44 0.38 17.69
CA GLY A 138 -19.05 0.78 19.05
C GLY A 138 -17.85 -0.01 19.57
N ILE A 139 -16.85 -0.25 18.71
CA ILE A 139 -15.72 -1.13 19.03
C ILE A 139 -14.77 -0.48 20.03
N VAL A 140 -14.65 0.84 19.98
CA VAL A 140 -13.79 1.64 20.85
C VAL A 140 -14.57 2.80 21.46
N SER A 141 -14.11 3.30 22.60
CA SER A 141 -14.66 4.51 23.22
C SER A 141 -14.36 5.78 22.41
N THR A 142 -15.04 6.89 22.71
CA THR A 142 -14.83 8.18 22.03
C THR A 142 -13.37 8.65 22.08
N ASP A 143 -12.68 8.44 23.21
CA ASP A 143 -11.28 8.84 23.37
C ASP A 143 -10.32 7.94 22.58
N GLU A 144 -10.66 6.66 22.45
CA GLU A 144 -9.89 5.69 21.67
C GLU A 144 -10.12 5.85 20.16
N TYR A 145 -11.30 6.32 19.73
CA TYR A 145 -11.58 6.62 18.32
C TYR A 145 -10.59 7.65 17.75
N GLY A 146 -10.33 8.71 18.52
CA GLY A 146 -9.34 9.73 18.14
C GLY A 146 -7.91 9.16 18.04
N GLN A 147 -7.57 8.21 18.90
CA GLN A 147 -6.27 7.52 18.88
C GLN A 147 -6.16 6.56 17.68
N ALA A 148 -7.18 5.75 17.42
CA ALA A 148 -7.25 4.87 16.25
C ALA A 148 -7.08 5.65 14.95
N ARG A 149 -7.77 6.80 14.82
CA ARG A 149 -7.64 7.69 13.66
C ARG A 149 -6.21 8.22 13.50
N LYS A 150 -5.53 8.57 14.59
CA LYS A 150 -4.14 9.03 14.55
C LYS A 150 -3.20 7.92 14.07
N VAL A 151 -3.41 6.68 14.53
CA VAL A 151 -2.62 5.51 14.08
C VAL A 151 -2.78 5.30 12.57
N LEU A 152 -4.02 5.25 12.07
CA LEU A 152 -4.27 5.05 10.64
C LEU A 152 -3.75 6.21 9.78
N ASN A 153 -3.91 7.45 10.25
CA ASN A 153 -3.35 8.61 9.54
C ASN A 153 -1.81 8.56 9.51
N ALA A 154 -1.16 8.18 10.61
CA ALA A 154 0.28 8.05 10.65
C ALA A 154 0.77 6.98 9.67
N ALA A 155 0.09 5.83 9.61
CA ALA A 155 0.36 4.78 8.62
C ALA A 155 0.15 5.28 7.18
N ALA A 156 -0.95 5.97 6.89
CA ALA A 156 -1.20 6.51 5.56
C ALA A 156 -0.14 7.55 5.12
N LEU A 157 0.39 8.36 6.05
CA LEU A 157 1.45 9.32 5.76
C LEU A 157 2.77 8.65 5.34
N THR A 158 3.06 7.42 5.78
CA THR A 158 4.27 6.71 5.32
C THR A 158 4.16 6.36 3.84
N TYR A 159 2.98 5.95 3.37
CA TYR A 159 2.74 5.72 1.94
C TYR A 159 2.88 7.01 1.13
N VAL A 160 2.36 8.13 1.64
CA VAL A 160 2.51 9.44 1.00
C VAL A 160 3.97 9.85 0.89
N ALA A 161 4.73 9.68 1.97
CA ALA A 161 6.17 9.98 1.97
C ALA A 161 6.93 9.13 0.95
N ALA A 162 6.66 7.81 0.91
CA ALA A 162 7.26 6.91 -0.07
C ALA A 162 6.91 7.30 -1.52
N ALA A 163 5.66 7.70 -1.77
CA ALA A 163 5.23 8.21 -3.07
C ALA A 163 5.97 9.49 -3.47
N ALA A 164 6.10 10.44 -2.55
CA ALA A 164 6.80 11.69 -2.80
C ALA A 164 8.28 11.46 -3.13
N VAL A 165 8.96 10.60 -2.36
CA VAL A 165 10.36 10.23 -2.63
C VAL A 165 10.51 9.62 -4.02
N ALA A 166 9.68 8.62 -4.36
CA ALA A 166 9.75 7.97 -5.67
C ALA A 166 9.50 8.94 -6.84
N VAL A 167 8.58 9.89 -6.68
CA VAL A 167 8.32 10.95 -7.66
C VAL A 167 9.53 11.88 -7.80
N PHE A 168 10.14 12.32 -6.70
CA PHE A 168 11.32 13.20 -6.77
C PHE A 168 12.53 12.51 -7.38
N GLU A 169 12.73 11.23 -7.07
CA GLU A 169 13.78 10.43 -7.72
C GLU A 169 13.52 10.30 -9.23
N LEU A 170 12.27 10.08 -9.65
CA LEU A 170 11.93 9.97 -11.07
C LEU A 170 12.21 11.30 -11.79
N LEU A 171 11.79 12.42 -11.19
CA LEU A 171 12.06 13.76 -11.71
C LEU A 171 13.56 14.01 -11.85
N ARG A 172 14.36 13.64 -10.84
CA ARG A 172 15.82 13.76 -10.89
C ARG A 172 16.41 12.99 -12.08
N LEU A 173 15.96 11.76 -12.32
CA LEU A 173 16.47 10.94 -13.42
C LEU A 173 16.06 11.47 -14.79
N VAL A 174 14.82 11.98 -14.93
CA VAL A 174 14.37 12.66 -16.15
C VAL A 174 15.24 13.88 -16.44
N LEU A 175 15.53 14.71 -15.44
CA LEU A 175 16.43 15.86 -15.60
C LEU A 175 17.84 15.43 -16.03
N MET A 176 18.40 14.38 -15.43
CA MET A 176 19.69 13.81 -15.83
C MET A 176 19.69 13.34 -17.29
N TYR A 177 18.65 12.62 -17.71
CA TYR A 177 18.49 12.15 -19.09
C TYR A 177 18.43 13.32 -20.09
N THR A 178 17.64 14.36 -19.79
CA THR A 178 17.58 15.56 -20.66
C THR A 178 18.91 16.32 -20.74
N GLY A 179 19.71 16.30 -19.67
CA GLY A 179 21.05 16.89 -19.68
C GLY A 179 22.05 16.09 -20.52
N MET A 180 21.93 14.76 -20.54
CA MET A 180 22.76 13.87 -21.35
C MET A 180 22.49 14.09 -22.85
N GLN A 181 21.23 14.13 -23.27
CA GLN A 181 20.88 14.35 -24.69
C GLN A 181 21.42 15.67 -25.25
N ARG A 182 21.41 16.75 -24.44
CA ARG A 182 21.95 18.05 -24.86
C ARG A 182 23.48 18.06 -25.03
N SER A 183 24.19 17.09 -24.46
CA SER A 183 25.65 16.98 -24.60
C SER A 183 26.04 16.17 -25.84
N ASP A 184 25.10 15.38 -26.39
CA ASP A 184 25.31 14.50 -27.54
C ASP A 184 24.95 15.17 -28.90
N ASP A 185 24.26 16.31 -28.87
CA ASP A 185 23.90 17.18 -30.01
C ASP A 185 24.91 18.33 -30.21
#